data_AF-A0A6B3N1C9-F1
#
_entry.id   AF-A0A6B3N1C9-F1
#
_cell.length_a   1.000
_cell.length_b   1.000
_cell.length_c   1.000
_cell.angle_alpha   90.00
_cell.angle_beta   90.00
_cell.angle_gamma   90.00
#
_symmetry.space_group_name_H-M   'P 1'
#
loop_
_entity.id
_entity.type
_entity.pdbx_description
1 polymer ?
#
loop_
_entity_poly.entity_id
_entity_poly.type
_entity_poly.pdbx_seq_one_letter_code
_entity_poly.pdbx_strand_id
1 'polypeptide(L)'
;MPLAVFERLDQRLDEMKSTLAEEAILLKSDILVNQRVSTEAQSQRFTLIGSEQFSCLLWGEAQPETLTGYDSLMRLYQVGLTFAPDAIANFLTHLKDSYLTSPLEVDTSEDILNLINRAQASLKPNNPAIQSEFTLSLIDILCDYSTDVPPLAEPDYPYASICQPVAEALHQQVEQERLLNQVTSQIRQSQELPLILTTAVERVRHFLEVDRLVIYQFDFPYSSSPTALEPAPAAATELGWGCITYEAKA
;
A
#
# COMPACT_ATOMS: atom_id res chain seq x y z
N MET A 1 8.88 -17.64 8.18
CA MET A 1 7.92 -17.83 7.07
C MET A 1 8.41 -18.93 6.15
N PRO A 2 7.52 -19.76 5.60
CA PRO A 2 7.89 -20.84 4.69
C PRO A 2 8.32 -20.32 3.31
N LEU A 3 9.17 -21.06 2.61
CA LEU A 3 9.75 -20.65 1.33
C LEU A 3 8.69 -20.33 0.28
N ALA A 4 7.59 -21.09 0.23
CA ALA A 4 6.48 -20.86 -0.69
C ALA A 4 5.84 -19.47 -0.54
N VAL A 5 5.80 -18.93 0.69
CA VAL A 5 5.31 -17.56 0.94
C VAL A 5 6.28 -16.54 0.36
N PHE A 6 7.58 -16.75 0.57
CA PHE A 6 8.61 -15.87 0.00
C PHE A 6 8.56 -15.84 -1.53
N GLU A 7 8.34 -16.99 -2.18
CA GLU A 7 8.20 -17.06 -3.64
C GLU A 7 6.94 -16.37 -4.16
N ARG A 8 5.81 -16.48 -3.46
CA ARG A 8 4.59 -15.72 -3.79
C ARG A 8 4.81 -14.20 -3.65
N LEU A 9 5.55 -13.77 -2.62
CA LEU A 9 5.92 -12.37 -2.45
C LEU A 9 6.83 -11.86 -3.57
N ASP A 10 7.82 -12.66 -3.95
CA ASP A 10 8.72 -12.34 -5.07
C ASP A 10 7.95 -12.25 -6.40
N GLN A 11 7.01 -13.17 -6.64
CA GLN A 11 6.14 -13.12 -7.82
C GLN A 11 5.32 -11.82 -7.88
N ARG A 12 4.77 -11.36 -6.75
CA ARG A 12 4.04 -10.08 -6.73
C ARG A 12 4.93 -8.89 -7.03
N LEU A 13 6.18 -8.90 -6.57
CA LEU A 13 7.14 -7.86 -6.92
C LEU A 13 7.41 -7.88 -8.43
N ASP A 14 7.59 -9.05 -9.04
CA ASP A 14 7.76 -9.16 -10.50
C ASP A 14 6.53 -8.64 -11.29
N GLU A 15 5.32 -8.93 -10.81
CA GLU A 15 4.09 -8.39 -11.39
C GLU A 15 4.04 -6.85 -11.26
N MET A 16 4.41 -6.31 -10.10
CA MET A 16 4.50 -4.86 -9.91
C MET A 16 5.49 -4.20 -10.86
N LYS A 17 6.65 -4.83 -11.12
CA LYS A 17 7.61 -4.30 -12.09
C LYS A 17 6.97 -4.08 -13.46
N SER A 18 6.07 -4.98 -13.88
CA SER A 18 5.40 -4.89 -15.18
C SER A 18 4.35 -3.76 -15.24
N THR A 19 3.80 -3.39 -14.08
CA THR A 19 2.84 -2.29 -13.92
C THR A 19 3.54 -0.93 -13.74
N LEU A 20 4.73 -0.94 -13.15
CA LEU A 20 5.60 0.22 -13.01
C LEU A 20 6.27 0.54 -14.37
N ALA A 21 6.57 1.82 -14.62
CA ALA A 21 7.10 2.30 -15.90
C ALA A 21 8.38 1.54 -16.37
N GLU A 22 8.73 1.67 -17.66
CA GLU A 22 9.90 1.00 -18.29
C GLU A 22 11.25 1.22 -17.55
N GLU A 23 11.35 2.25 -16.71
CA GLU A 23 12.54 2.57 -15.93
C GLU A 23 12.63 1.81 -14.59
N ALA A 24 11.68 0.92 -14.27
CA ALA A 24 11.70 0.13 -13.04
C ALA A 24 12.90 -0.84 -13.01
N ILE A 25 13.76 -0.65 -12.01
CA ILE A 25 14.95 -1.44 -11.77
C ILE A 25 14.57 -2.59 -10.85
N LEU A 26 14.89 -3.81 -11.29
CA LEU A 26 14.72 -5.02 -10.50
C LEU A 26 16.10 -5.61 -10.24
N LEU A 27 16.48 -5.69 -8.96
CA LEU A 27 17.73 -6.28 -8.51
C LEU A 27 17.41 -7.48 -7.61
N LYS A 28 17.77 -8.68 -8.06
CA LYS A 28 17.57 -9.94 -7.33
C LYS A 28 18.90 -10.54 -6.90
N SER A 29 18.87 -11.34 -5.83
CA SER A 29 20.02 -12.15 -5.40
C SER A 29 20.57 -13.05 -6.52
N ASP A 30 19.74 -13.48 -7.46
CA ASP A 30 20.16 -14.46 -8.47
C ASP A 30 21.04 -13.85 -9.56
N ILE A 31 20.91 -12.53 -9.81
CA ILE A 31 21.78 -11.75 -10.70
C ILE A 31 23.19 -11.62 -10.10
N LEU A 32 23.28 -11.70 -8.76
CA LEU A 32 24.52 -11.57 -7.99
C LEU A 32 25.31 -12.89 -7.87
N VAL A 33 24.65 -14.05 -8.01
CA VAL A 33 25.21 -15.39 -7.71
C VAL A 33 26.03 -15.99 -8.86
N ASN A 34 26.29 -15.24 -9.94
CA ASN A 34 27.00 -15.78 -11.10
C ASN A 34 28.52 -15.96 -10.93
N GLN A 35 29.10 -15.75 -9.74
CA GLN A 35 30.45 -16.21 -9.46
C GLN A 35 30.51 -17.10 -8.21
N ARG A 36 31.01 -18.33 -8.46
CA ARG A 36 31.07 -19.50 -7.57
C ARG A 36 31.55 -19.15 -6.16
N VAL A 37 30.87 -19.67 -5.14
CA VAL A 37 31.39 -20.58 -4.09
C VAL A 37 30.39 -20.73 -2.93
N SER A 38 30.30 -21.98 -2.48
CA SER A 38 29.71 -22.48 -1.23
C SER A 38 28.18 -22.53 -1.10
N THR A 39 27.73 -23.76 -0.86
CA THR A 39 26.46 -24.25 -0.33
C THR A 39 25.96 -23.54 0.95
N GLU A 40 26.65 -22.51 1.45
CA GLU A 40 26.25 -21.64 2.57
C GLU A 40 25.66 -20.29 2.09
N ALA A 41 25.93 -19.87 0.85
CA ALA A 41 25.47 -18.62 0.24
C ALA A 41 23.99 -18.64 -0.22
N GLN A 42 23.28 -19.76 -0.09
CA GLN A 42 21.83 -19.86 -0.37
C GLN A 42 20.95 -19.32 0.77
N SER A 43 21.56 -18.79 1.83
CA SER A 43 20.85 -18.41 3.06
C SER A 43 20.27 -17.00 3.01
N GLN A 44 20.74 -16.10 2.14
CA GLN A 44 20.21 -14.74 2.04
C GLN A 44 19.68 -14.48 0.62
N ARG A 45 18.35 -14.35 0.50
CA ARG A 45 17.66 -13.97 -0.73
C ARG A 45 17.17 -12.54 -0.59
N PHE A 46 17.25 -11.74 -1.64
CA PHE A 46 16.60 -10.44 -1.65
C PHE A 46 16.10 -10.10 -3.05
N THR A 47 15.05 -9.29 -3.06
CA THR A 47 14.47 -8.67 -4.24
C THR A 47 14.27 -7.20 -3.94
N LEU A 48 14.93 -6.36 -4.72
CA LEU A 48 14.77 -4.92 -4.69
C LEU A 48 14.07 -4.47 -5.97
N ILE A 49 13.01 -3.71 -5.81
CA ILE A 49 12.41 -2.91 -6.87
C ILE A 49 12.69 -1.45 -6.57
N GLY A 50 13.23 -0.73 -7.55
CA GLY A 50 13.44 0.71 -7.51
C GLY A 50 12.83 1.37 -8.73
N SER A 51 11.91 2.30 -8.51
CA SER A 51 11.33 3.14 -9.56
C SER A 51 11.03 4.52 -8.98
N GLU A 52 10.78 5.51 -9.84
CA GLU A 52 10.45 6.87 -9.38
C GLU A 52 9.20 6.95 -8.50
N GLN A 53 8.27 6.01 -8.64
CA GLN A 53 6.99 6.01 -7.92
C GLN A 53 6.93 4.98 -6.80
N PHE A 54 7.83 3.99 -6.80
CA PHE A 54 7.79 2.88 -5.85
C PHE A 54 9.15 2.21 -5.71
N SER A 55 9.62 2.11 -4.47
CA SER A 55 10.81 1.39 -4.06
C SER A 55 10.49 0.45 -2.92
N CYS A 56 10.90 -0.81 -3.04
CA CYS A 56 10.65 -1.84 -2.03
C CYS A 56 11.81 -2.83 -2.00
N LEU A 57 12.32 -3.11 -0.81
CA LEU A 57 13.30 -4.15 -0.57
C LEU A 57 12.64 -5.27 0.25
N LEU A 58 12.61 -6.46 -0.33
CA LEU A 58 12.26 -7.72 0.32
C LEU A 58 13.55 -8.51 0.53
N TRP A 59 13.79 -9.00 1.73
CA TRP A 59 14.93 -9.88 2.01
C TRP A 59 14.50 -11.05 2.91
N GLY A 60 15.15 -12.18 2.76
CA GLY A 60 14.87 -13.41 3.48
C GLY A 60 16.15 -14.09 3.89
N GLU A 61 16.30 -14.35 5.19
CA GLU A 61 17.42 -15.10 5.75
C GLU A 61 16.96 -16.47 6.25
N ALA A 62 17.55 -17.54 5.74
CA ALA A 62 17.27 -18.89 6.18
C ALA A 62 17.72 -19.06 7.63
N GLN A 63 16.81 -19.46 8.51
CA GLN A 63 17.17 -19.73 9.89
C GLN A 63 17.99 -21.03 9.97
N PRO A 64 19.04 -21.09 10.80
CA PRO A 64 19.72 -22.34 11.09
C PRO A 64 18.70 -23.33 11.68
N GLU A 65 18.73 -24.58 11.21
CA GLU A 65 17.87 -25.65 11.71
C GLU A 65 18.12 -25.83 13.21
N THR A 66 17.26 -25.26 14.05
CA THR A 66 17.41 -25.30 15.52
C THR A 66 16.50 -26.31 16.19
N LEU A 67 15.67 -27.04 15.43
CA LEU A 67 14.66 -27.92 16.01
C LEU A 67 15.08 -29.39 15.94
N THR A 68 15.49 -29.92 17.09
CA THR A 68 15.53 -31.36 17.38
C THR A 68 14.09 -31.86 17.59
N GLY A 69 13.44 -32.33 16.53
CA GLY A 69 12.10 -32.91 16.60
C GLY A 69 11.54 -33.17 15.20
N TYR A 70 10.46 -33.96 15.11
CA TYR A 70 9.82 -34.54 13.91
C TYR A 70 9.43 -33.56 12.76
N ASP A 71 9.89 -32.32 12.77
CA ASP A 71 9.53 -31.23 11.85
C ASP A 71 10.73 -30.74 11.00
N SER A 72 11.70 -31.61 10.72
CA SER A 72 12.93 -31.34 9.95
C SER A 72 12.71 -31.09 8.44
N LEU A 73 11.49 -30.81 7.99
CA LEU A 73 11.14 -30.60 6.58
C LEU A 73 10.80 -29.14 6.23
N MET A 74 10.65 -28.26 7.23
CA MET A 74 10.28 -26.86 7.01
C MET A 74 11.46 -25.93 7.26
N ARG A 75 12.21 -25.59 6.21
CA ARG A 75 13.21 -24.52 6.27
C ARG A 75 12.50 -23.17 6.40
N LEU A 76 12.55 -22.58 7.58
CA LEU A 76 11.94 -21.28 7.87
C LEU A 76 12.88 -20.14 7.47
N TYR A 77 12.34 -19.16 6.77
CA TYR A 77 13.02 -17.91 6.46
C TYR A 77 12.53 -16.81 7.39
N GLN A 78 13.46 -16.06 7.96
CA GLN A 78 13.16 -14.75 8.53
C GLN A 78 13.09 -13.76 7.37
N VAL A 79 11.87 -13.30 7.07
CA VAL A 79 11.61 -12.39 5.97
C VAL A 79 11.40 -10.99 6.53
N GLY A 80 12.06 -10.01 5.90
CA GLY A 80 11.87 -8.60 6.16
C GLY A 80 11.46 -7.86 4.88
N LEU A 81 10.69 -6.80 5.05
CA LEU A 81 10.27 -5.94 3.96
C LEU A 81 10.35 -4.48 4.40
N THR A 82 10.85 -3.60 3.54
CA THR A 82 10.93 -2.16 3.81
C THR A 82 10.65 -1.32 2.58
N PHE A 83 9.97 -0.20 2.80
CA PHE A 83 9.76 0.88 1.83
C PHE A 83 10.61 2.11 2.15
N ALA A 84 11.39 2.09 3.23
CA ALA A 84 12.12 3.26 3.69
C ALA A 84 13.34 3.52 2.78
N PRO A 85 13.40 4.67 2.09
CA PRO A 85 14.48 4.94 1.12
C PRO A 85 15.85 4.94 1.79
N ASP A 86 15.98 5.43 3.02
CA ASP A 86 17.24 5.43 3.76
C ASP A 86 17.73 4.01 4.08
N ALA A 87 16.81 3.12 4.48
CA ALA A 87 17.15 1.73 4.76
C ALA A 87 17.59 0.99 3.48
N ILE A 88 16.90 1.26 2.36
CA ILE A 88 17.25 0.71 1.05
C ILE A 88 18.60 1.25 0.57
N ALA A 89 18.86 2.56 0.74
CA ALA A 89 20.13 3.19 0.37
C ALA A 89 21.31 2.60 1.16
N ASN A 90 21.12 2.38 2.47
CA ASN A 90 22.11 1.73 3.33
C ASN A 90 22.40 0.31 2.86
N PHE A 91 21.35 -0.47 2.58
CA PHE A 91 21.50 -1.82 2.03
C PHE A 91 22.30 -1.83 0.72
N LEU A 92 21.94 -0.96 -0.23
CA LEU A 92 22.65 -0.82 -1.50
C LEU A 92 24.12 -0.40 -1.33
N THR A 93 24.42 0.41 -0.31
CA THR A 93 25.78 0.83 0.01
C THR A 93 26.60 -0.34 0.55
N HIS A 94 26.04 -1.12 1.48
CA HIS A 94 26.68 -2.35 1.98
C HIS A 94 26.90 -3.37 0.86
N LEU A 95 25.93 -3.50 -0.04
CA LEU A 95 26.04 -4.34 -1.21
C LEU A 95 27.20 -3.85 -2.10
N LYS A 96 27.24 -2.57 -2.46
CA LYS A 96 28.35 -1.97 -3.23
C LYS A 96 29.72 -2.24 -2.60
N ASP A 97 29.86 -2.03 -1.29
CA ASP A 97 31.10 -2.25 -0.57
C ASP A 97 31.53 -3.72 -0.62
N SER A 98 30.60 -4.66 -0.43
CA SER A 98 30.87 -6.09 -0.50
C SER A 98 31.38 -6.54 -1.88
N TYR A 99 30.95 -5.86 -2.95
CA TYR A 99 31.40 -6.13 -4.31
C TYR A 99 32.79 -5.58 -4.60
N LEU A 100 33.14 -4.42 -4.04
CA LEU A 100 34.46 -3.80 -4.21
C LEU A 100 35.59 -4.61 -3.55
N THR A 101 35.28 -5.38 -2.50
CA THR A 101 36.25 -6.24 -1.81
C THR A 101 36.40 -7.63 -2.43
N SER A 102 35.53 -8.02 -3.37
CA SER A 102 35.57 -9.34 -4.01
C SER A 102 36.30 -9.27 -5.37
N PRO A 103 37.27 -10.16 -5.65
CA PRO A 103 38.00 -10.17 -6.92
C PRO A 103 37.13 -10.75 -8.05
N LEU A 104 36.20 -9.95 -8.56
CA LEU A 104 35.35 -10.29 -9.72
C LEU A 104 36.04 -9.97 -11.05
N GLU A 105 35.59 -10.64 -12.12
CA GLU A 105 35.95 -10.31 -13.50
C GLU A 105 35.48 -8.89 -13.85
N VAL A 106 36.38 -8.10 -14.44
CA VAL A 106 36.31 -6.63 -14.55
C VAL A 106 35.03 -6.12 -15.23
N ASP A 107 34.47 -6.85 -16.20
CA ASP A 107 33.37 -6.36 -17.03
C ASP A 107 31.98 -6.51 -16.37
N THR A 108 31.72 -7.60 -15.64
CA THR A 108 30.42 -7.80 -14.95
C THR A 108 30.23 -6.95 -13.71
N SER A 109 31.33 -6.48 -13.10
CA SER A 109 31.28 -5.64 -11.90
C SER A 109 30.77 -4.23 -12.22
N GLU A 110 31.15 -3.66 -13.36
CA GLU A 110 30.79 -2.30 -13.74
C GLU A 110 29.29 -2.16 -14.04
N ASP A 111 28.69 -3.15 -14.71
CA ASP A 111 27.25 -3.17 -14.99
C ASP A 111 26.40 -3.27 -13.71
N ILE A 112 26.80 -4.13 -12.77
CA ILE A 112 26.12 -4.29 -11.48
C ILE A 112 26.24 -2.99 -10.65
N LEU A 113 27.44 -2.40 -10.60
CA LEU A 113 27.66 -1.14 -9.90
C LEU A 113 26.85 0.01 -10.52
N ASN A 114 26.75 0.07 -11.85
CA ASN A 114 25.91 1.04 -12.55
C ASN A 114 24.43 0.85 -12.20
N LEU A 115 23.95 -0.40 -12.12
CA LEU A 115 22.57 -0.71 -11.77
C LEU A 115 22.26 -0.35 -10.30
N ILE A 116 23.18 -0.60 -9.37
CA ILE A 116 23.08 -0.17 -7.97
C ILE A 116 23.02 1.35 -7.87
N ASN A 117 23.92 2.07 -8.55
CA ASN A 117 23.94 3.53 -8.52
C ASN A 117 22.64 4.11 -9.11
N ARG A 118 22.09 3.51 -10.17
CA ARG A 118 20.78 3.89 -10.73
C ARG A 118 19.64 3.64 -9.75
N ALA A 119 19.65 2.47 -9.07
CA ALA A 119 18.66 2.16 -8.05
C ALA A 119 18.69 3.19 -6.92
N GLN A 120 19.90 3.52 -6.40
CA GLN A 120 20.08 4.56 -5.38
C GLN A 120 19.58 5.94 -5.83
N ALA A 121 19.87 6.34 -7.08
CA ALA A 121 19.43 7.63 -7.62
C ALA A 121 17.91 7.72 -7.78
N SER A 122 17.22 6.57 -7.94
CA SER A 122 15.76 6.50 -8.08
C SER A 122 15.00 6.49 -6.75
N LEU A 123 15.68 6.36 -5.61
CA LEU A 123 15.02 6.25 -4.30
C LEU A 123 14.31 7.56 -3.93
N LYS A 124 12.99 7.53 -4.00
CA LYS A 124 12.09 8.60 -3.57
C LYS A 124 11.01 8.01 -2.64
N PRO A 125 10.36 8.82 -1.80
CA PRO A 125 9.18 8.37 -1.06
C PRO A 125 8.14 7.77 -2.01
N ASN A 126 7.61 6.60 -1.66
CA ASN A 126 6.68 5.88 -2.51
C ASN A 126 5.37 6.65 -2.72
N ASN A 127 4.78 6.47 -3.89
CA ASN A 127 3.41 6.88 -4.14
C ASN A 127 2.48 6.12 -3.17
N PRO A 128 1.71 6.82 -2.33
CA PRO A 128 0.90 6.19 -1.29
C PRO A 128 -0.16 5.25 -1.87
N ALA A 129 -0.69 5.53 -3.06
CA ALA A 129 -1.69 4.68 -3.70
C ALA A 129 -1.10 3.32 -4.11
N ILE A 130 0.06 3.34 -4.78
CA ILE A 130 0.75 2.11 -5.22
C ILE A 130 1.22 1.30 -4.01
N GLN A 131 1.76 1.97 -2.99
CA GLN A 131 2.20 1.31 -1.76
C GLN A 131 1.04 0.67 -1.00
N SER A 132 -0.12 1.35 -0.94
CA SER A 132 -1.32 0.82 -0.30
C SER A 132 -1.84 -0.43 -1.01
N GLU A 133 -1.94 -0.39 -2.34
CA GLU A 133 -2.35 -1.53 -3.16
C GLU A 133 -1.44 -2.75 -2.94
N PHE A 134 -0.12 -2.53 -2.95
CA PHE A 134 0.83 -3.59 -2.67
C PHE A 134 0.70 -4.12 -1.24
N THR A 135 0.53 -3.23 -0.25
CA THR A 135 0.40 -3.61 1.16
C THR A 135 -0.85 -4.47 1.39
N LEU A 136 -1.97 -4.19 0.70
CA LEU A 136 -3.14 -5.06 0.74
C LEU A 136 -2.87 -6.42 0.11
N SER A 137 -2.18 -6.46 -1.04
CA SER A 137 -1.78 -7.75 -1.63
C SER A 137 -0.86 -8.57 -0.73
N LEU A 138 -0.01 -7.93 0.08
CA LEU A 138 0.82 -8.63 1.08
C LEU A 138 -0.07 -9.30 2.12
N ILE A 139 -1.06 -8.57 2.63
CA ILE A 139 -2.00 -9.08 3.64
C ILE A 139 -2.73 -10.31 3.10
N ASP A 140 -3.23 -10.25 1.87
CA ASP A 140 -3.94 -11.38 1.23
C ASP A 140 -3.03 -12.62 1.15
N ILE A 141 -1.78 -12.46 0.69
CA ILE A 141 -0.81 -13.56 0.60
C ILE A 141 -0.50 -14.18 1.97
N LEU A 142 -0.38 -13.35 3.00
CA LEU A 142 -0.08 -13.79 4.36
C LEU A 142 -1.28 -14.47 5.02
N CYS A 143 -2.49 -14.01 4.73
CA CYS A 143 -3.73 -14.59 5.22
C CYS A 143 -4.04 -15.94 4.55
N ASP A 144 -3.86 -16.04 3.23
CA ASP A 144 -4.13 -17.25 2.45
C ASP A 144 -3.21 -18.43 2.83
N TYR A 145 -1.99 -18.16 3.30
CA TYR A 145 -1.04 -19.19 3.71
C TYR A 145 -1.52 -20.08 4.88
N SER A 146 -2.49 -19.61 5.67
CA SER A 146 -2.99 -20.33 6.85
C SER A 146 -3.81 -21.58 6.52
N THR A 147 -4.14 -21.83 5.25
CA THR A 147 -5.09 -22.88 4.83
C THR A 147 -4.44 -24.14 4.24
N ASP A 148 -3.14 -24.11 3.91
CA ASP A 148 -2.44 -25.22 3.22
C ASP A 148 -1.74 -26.21 4.17
N VAL A 149 -1.91 -26.10 5.49
CA VAL A 149 -1.42 -27.14 6.42
C VAL A 149 -2.38 -28.33 6.34
N PRO A 150 -1.95 -29.52 5.85
CA PRO A 150 -2.78 -30.71 5.91
C PRO A 150 -3.17 -30.94 7.37
N PRO A 151 -4.42 -31.31 7.69
CA PRO A 151 -4.81 -31.58 9.07
C PRO A 151 -4.02 -32.79 9.57
N LEU A 152 -2.86 -32.52 10.18
CA LEU A 152 -2.13 -33.50 10.96
C LEU A 152 -3.04 -33.81 12.15
N ALA A 153 -3.33 -35.09 12.30
CA ALA A 153 -4.40 -35.59 13.14
C ALA A 153 -4.40 -35.03 14.59
N GLU A 154 -5.59 -34.55 14.97
CA GLU A 154 -6.15 -34.31 16.33
C GLU A 154 -5.75 -33.03 17.10
N PRO A 155 -6.56 -32.56 18.09
CA PRO A 155 -8.00 -32.28 18.09
C PRO A 155 -8.32 -30.83 18.59
N ASP A 156 -9.56 -30.36 18.33
CA ASP A 156 -10.29 -29.33 19.10
C ASP A 156 -9.76 -27.88 19.29
N TYR A 157 -8.75 -27.41 18.54
CA TYR A 157 -8.39 -25.98 18.55
C TYR A 157 -8.81 -25.29 17.23
N PRO A 158 -9.77 -24.35 17.25
CA PRO A 158 -10.00 -23.50 16.10
C PRO A 158 -8.78 -22.59 15.91
N TYR A 159 -7.92 -22.93 14.95
CA TYR A 159 -6.84 -22.05 14.50
C TYR A 159 -7.48 -20.93 13.65
N ALA A 160 -8.21 -20.03 14.31
CA ALA A 160 -8.66 -18.80 13.68
C ALA A 160 -7.42 -17.95 13.42
N SER A 161 -7.16 -17.61 12.16
CA SER A 161 -6.04 -16.76 11.79
C SER A 161 -6.18 -15.41 12.52
N ILE A 162 -5.34 -15.17 13.52
CA ILE A 162 -5.42 -14.01 14.44
C ILE A 162 -5.36 -12.67 13.67
N CYS A 163 -4.82 -12.70 12.44
CA CYS A 163 -4.66 -11.54 11.59
C CYS A 163 -5.92 -11.16 10.78
N GLN A 164 -6.92 -12.04 10.68
CA GLN A 164 -8.09 -11.83 9.83
C GLN A 164 -8.92 -10.58 10.17
N PRO A 165 -9.28 -10.30 11.44
CA PRO A 165 -10.01 -9.06 11.76
C PRO A 165 -9.17 -7.80 11.48
N VAL A 166 -7.84 -7.87 11.63
CA VAL A 166 -6.94 -6.75 11.33
C VAL A 166 -6.84 -6.53 9.81
N ALA A 167 -6.74 -7.62 9.04
CA ALA A 167 -6.74 -7.59 7.59
C ALA A 167 -8.03 -6.97 7.03
N GLU A 168 -9.19 -7.43 7.52
CA GLU A 168 -10.50 -6.91 7.13
C GLU A 168 -10.65 -5.42 7.48
N ALA A 169 -10.25 -5.01 8.68
CA ALA A 169 -10.29 -3.62 9.10
C ALA A 169 -9.38 -2.71 8.24
N LEU A 170 -8.18 -3.18 7.88
CA LEU A 170 -7.27 -2.44 7.00
C LEU A 170 -7.83 -2.30 5.59
N HIS A 171 -8.40 -3.36 5.01
CA HIS A 171 -9.08 -3.33 3.72
C HIS A 171 -10.23 -2.31 3.73
N GLN A 172 -11.08 -2.34 4.76
CA GLN A 172 -12.19 -1.38 4.90
C GLN A 172 -11.71 0.06 4.99
N GLN A 173 -10.63 0.32 5.74
CA GLN A 173 -10.07 1.66 5.90
C GLN A 173 -9.54 2.21 4.56
N VAL A 174 -8.81 1.39 3.79
CA VAL A 174 -8.27 1.82 2.49
C VAL A 174 -9.40 2.09 1.49
N GLU A 175 -10.42 1.23 1.44
CA GLU A 175 -11.58 1.44 0.57
C GLU A 175 -12.36 2.71 0.94
N GLN A 176 -12.52 2.99 2.24
CA GLN A 176 -13.14 4.22 2.71
C GLN A 176 -12.36 5.46 2.24
N GLU A 177 -11.03 5.45 2.39
CA GLU A 177 -10.17 6.55 1.95
C GLU A 177 -10.24 6.73 0.42
N ARG A 178 -10.24 5.64 -0.34
CA ARG A 178 -10.38 5.66 -1.81
C ARG A 178 -11.71 6.28 -2.23
N LEU A 179 -12.82 5.88 -1.61
CA LEU A 179 -14.15 6.43 -1.89
C LEU A 179 -14.21 7.93 -1.55
N LEU A 180 -13.68 8.34 -0.40
CA LEU A 180 -13.62 9.74 0.01
C LEU A 180 -12.80 10.59 -0.95
N ASN A 181 -11.64 10.09 -1.38
CA ASN A 181 -10.78 10.77 -2.36
C ASN A 181 -11.45 10.88 -3.73
N GLN A 182 -12.17 9.85 -4.16
CA GLN A 182 -12.95 9.88 -5.40
C GLN A 182 -14.07 10.93 -5.34
N VAL A 183 -14.88 10.93 -4.28
CA VAL A 183 -15.96 11.90 -4.10
C VAL A 183 -15.42 13.32 -4.04
N THR A 184 -14.35 13.54 -3.26
CA THR A 184 -13.71 14.86 -3.14
C THR A 184 -13.15 15.35 -4.48
N SER A 185 -12.51 14.45 -5.24
CA SER A 185 -11.97 14.78 -6.57
C SER A 185 -13.08 15.13 -7.55
N GLN A 186 -14.18 14.37 -7.54
CA GLN A 186 -15.37 14.67 -8.34
C GLN A 186 -15.91 16.07 -8.00
N ILE A 187 -16.09 16.38 -6.71
CA ILE A 187 -16.53 17.71 -6.23
C ILE A 187 -15.62 18.82 -6.78
N ARG A 188 -14.29 18.66 -6.67
CA ARG A 188 -13.32 19.70 -7.07
C ARG A 188 -13.19 19.89 -8.59
N GLN A 189 -13.39 18.83 -9.38
CA GLN A 189 -13.22 18.86 -10.83
C GLN A 189 -14.47 19.34 -11.58
N SER A 190 -15.55 19.63 -10.87
CA SER A 190 -16.83 19.89 -11.52
C SER A 190 -17.20 21.35 -11.64
N GLN A 191 -17.55 21.70 -12.86
CA GLN A 191 -18.28 22.91 -13.21
C GLN A 191 -19.81 22.72 -13.06
N GLU A 192 -20.25 21.51 -12.67
CA GLU A 192 -21.64 21.11 -12.41
C GLU A 192 -21.79 20.60 -10.97
N LEU A 193 -21.53 21.48 -10.00
CA LEU A 193 -21.76 21.25 -8.57
C LEU A 193 -23.10 20.54 -8.24
N PRO A 194 -24.22 20.82 -8.94
CA PRO A 194 -25.50 20.15 -8.65
C PRO A 194 -25.51 18.64 -8.89
N LEU A 195 -24.85 18.17 -9.97
CA LEU A 195 -24.83 16.74 -10.32
C LEU A 195 -24.06 15.93 -9.26
N ILE A 196 -23.00 16.52 -8.71
CA ILE A 196 -22.16 15.83 -7.73
C ILE A 196 -22.74 15.83 -6.36
N LEU A 197 -23.29 16.95 -5.90
CA LEU A 197 -23.93 16.96 -4.59
C LEU A 197 -25.09 15.95 -4.55
N THR A 198 -25.81 15.80 -5.66
CA THR A 198 -26.81 14.74 -5.83
C THR A 198 -26.17 13.34 -5.75
N THR A 199 -25.14 13.07 -6.55
CA THR A 199 -24.47 11.75 -6.60
C THR A 199 -23.80 11.38 -5.27
N ALA A 200 -23.19 12.36 -4.59
CA ALA A 200 -22.53 12.18 -3.30
C ALA A 200 -23.55 11.89 -2.21
N VAL A 201 -24.69 12.60 -2.18
CA VAL A 201 -25.77 12.37 -1.22
C VAL A 201 -26.35 10.96 -1.36
N GLU A 202 -26.52 10.45 -2.58
CA GLU A 202 -26.95 9.06 -2.82
C GLU A 202 -25.91 8.03 -2.38
N ARG A 203 -24.64 8.20 -2.76
CA ARG A 203 -23.57 7.26 -2.40
C ARG A 203 -23.35 7.19 -0.89
N VAL A 204 -23.31 8.35 -0.23
CA VAL A 204 -23.12 8.42 1.23
C VAL A 204 -24.35 7.87 1.96
N ARG A 205 -25.57 8.09 1.46
CA ARG A 205 -26.78 7.49 2.03
C ARG A 205 -26.70 5.96 2.02
N HIS A 206 -26.32 5.37 0.87
CA HIS A 206 -26.21 3.92 0.74
C HIS A 206 -25.09 3.36 1.62
N PHE A 207 -23.94 4.06 1.67
CA PHE A 207 -22.80 3.66 2.49
C PHE A 207 -23.11 3.69 4.01
N LEU A 208 -23.85 4.69 4.48
CA LEU A 208 -24.21 4.81 5.89
C LEU A 208 -25.47 4.01 6.28
N GLU A 209 -26.11 3.33 5.32
CA GLU A 209 -27.36 2.57 5.52
C GLU A 209 -28.49 3.38 6.19
N VAL A 210 -28.59 4.68 5.88
CA VAL A 210 -29.61 5.58 6.43
C VAL A 210 -30.79 5.76 5.48
N ASP A 211 -32.00 5.93 6.03
CA ASP A 211 -33.22 6.07 5.23
C ASP A 211 -33.27 7.38 4.42
N ARG A 212 -32.61 8.44 4.91
CA ARG A 212 -32.65 9.77 4.32
C ARG A 212 -31.38 10.54 4.61
N LEU A 213 -30.79 11.15 3.59
CA LEU A 213 -29.66 12.07 3.70
C LEU A 213 -29.97 13.38 2.97
N VAL A 214 -29.64 14.51 3.60
CA VAL A 214 -29.99 15.85 3.11
C VAL A 214 -28.85 16.84 3.30
N ILE A 215 -28.67 17.71 2.30
CA ILE A 215 -27.80 18.90 2.40
C ILE A 215 -28.71 20.11 2.61
N TYR A 216 -28.52 20.80 3.74
CA TYR A 216 -29.23 22.03 4.08
C TYR A 216 -28.32 23.24 3.85
N GLN A 217 -28.74 24.15 2.98
CA GLN A 217 -28.02 25.38 2.70
C GLN A 217 -28.62 26.54 3.49
N PHE A 218 -27.79 27.28 4.20
CA PHE A 218 -28.20 28.50 4.91
C PHE A 218 -27.99 29.72 4.01
N ASP A 219 -29.05 30.49 3.78
CA ASP A 219 -28.97 31.77 3.07
C ASP A 219 -28.80 32.89 4.10
N PHE A 220 -27.54 33.23 4.40
CA PHE A 220 -27.25 34.41 5.20
C PHE A 220 -27.17 35.63 4.27
N PRO A 221 -28.06 36.63 4.40
CA PRO A 221 -27.83 37.90 3.73
C PRO A 221 -26.57 38.50 4.33
N TYR A 222 -25.51 38.63 3.52
CA TYR A 222 -24.34 39.42 3.87
C TYR A 222 -24.81 40.87 4.11
N SER A 223 -25.04 41.28 5.36
CA SER A 223 -25.30 42.68 5.68
C SER A 223 -23.97 43.44 5.70
N SER A 224 -23.43 43.71 4.52
CA SER A 224 -22.32 44.66 4.39
C SER A 224 -22.85 46.10 4.42
N SER A 225 -23.26 46.59 5.59
CA SER A 225 -23.17 48.01 5.97
C SER A 225 -23.67 48.24 7.40
N PRO A 226 -22.83 48.71 8.35
CA PRO A 226 -23.27 49.15 9.67
C PRO A 226 -23.63 50.65 9.65
N THR A 227 -24.46 51.10 8.70
CA THR A 227 -24.81 52.53 8.63
C THR A 227 -26.17 52.76 7.99
N ALA A 228 -27.21 52.76 8.82
CA ALA A 228 -28.27 53.78 8.86
C ALA A 228 -29.45 53.21 9.66
N LEU A 229 -29.77 53.91 10.74
CA LEU A 229 -30.96 53.72 11.54
C LEU A 229 -32.18 54.17 10.69
N GLU A 230 -32.82 53.27 9.95
CA GLU A 230 -34.18 53.48 9.45
C GLU A 230 -35.13 52.46 10.06
N PRO A 231 -36.32 52.88 10.55
CA PRO A 231 -37.31 51.97 11.07
C PRO A 231 -37.91 51.14 9.92
N ALA A 232 -37.83 49.83 10.07
CA ALA A 232 -38.28 48.84 9.10
C ALA A 232 -39.72 49.08 8.61
N PRO A 233 -40.00 48.98 7.29
CA PRO A 233 -41.37 48.81 6.83
C PRO A 233 -41.87 47.43 7.28
N ALA A 234 -43.07 47.41 7.85
CA ALA A 234 -43.74 46.25 8.47
C ALA A 234 -44.18 45.15 7.46
N ALA A 235 -43.35 44.81 6.46
CA ALA A 235 -43.71 43.88 5.39
C ALA A 235 -42.51 43.07 4.81
N ALA A 236 -41.56 42.63 5.64
CA ALA A 236 -40.63 41.56 5.28
C ALA A 236 -41.11 40.28 5.98
N THR A 237 -42.13 39.60 5.46
CA THR A 237 -42.04 38.47 4.52
C THR A 237 -41.04 37.40 4.99
N GLU A 238 -41.55 36.19 5.22
CA GLU A 238 -40.87 34.95 5.59
C GLU A 238 -39.48 34.81 4.94
N LEU A 239 -38.43 35.25 5.63
CA LEU A 239 -37.06 34.89 5.28
C LEU A 239 -36.79 33.54 5.95
N GLY A 240 -37.08 32.44 5.24
CA GLY A 240 -36.63 31.11 5.63
C GLY A 240 -35.10 31.11 5.72
N TRP A 241 -34.55 30.63 6.83
CA TRP A 241 -33.12 30.74 7.18
C TRP A 241 -32.23 29.78 6.36
N GLY A 242 -32.70 29.37 5.18
CA GLY A 242 -32.13 28.33 4.35
C GLY A 242 -33.17 27.36 3.78
N CYS A 243 -32.71 26.48 2.91
CA CYS A 243 -33.53 25.41 2.33
C CYS A 243 -32.71 24.13 2.13
N ILE A 244 -33.40 23.00 2.01
CA ILE A 244 -32.78 21.75 1.60
C ILE A 244 -32.51 21.85 0.09
N THR A 245 -31.25 21.76 -0.30
CA THR A 245 -30.84 21.89 -1.72
C THR A 245 -30.60 20.55 -2.39
N TYR A 246 -30.26 19.50 -1.63
CA TYR A 246 -30.09 18.14 -2.14
C TYR A 246 -30.61 17.11 -1.14
N GLU A 247 -31.25 16.05 -1.64
CA GLU A 247 -31.92 15.04 -0.83
C GLU A 247 -31.87 13.67 -1.52
N ALA A 248 -31.50 12.61 -0.78
CA ALA A 248 -31.73 11.23 -1.19
C ALA A 248 -32.54 10.48 -0.13
N LYS A 249 -33.51 9.69 -0.59
CA LYS A 249 -34.42 8.87 0.22
C LYS A 249 -34.48 7.46 -0.37
N ALA A 250 -34.74 6.47 0.50
CA ALA A 250 -34.94 5.08 0.11
C ALA A 250 -36.15 4.88 -0.80
#